data_AF-A0A379VP70-F1
#
_entry.id   AF-A0A379VP70-F1
#
_cell.length_a   1.000
_cell.length_b   1.000
_cell.length_c   1.000
_cell.angle_alpha   90.00
_cell.angle_beta   90.00
_cell.angle_gamma   90.00
#
_symmetry.space_group_name_H-M   'P 1'
#
loop_
_entity.id
_entity.type
_entity.pdbx_description
1 polymer ?
#
loop_
_entity_poly.entity_id
_entity_poly.type
_entity_poly.pdbx_seq_one_letter_code
_entity_poly.pdbx_strand_id
1 'polypeptide(L)'
;MTLSAIGTFDNFNRYSLRGNPGVRTEALYDTLFTTSDDEPGSYYPLIADHARYAADYSWVEISINPRARFTMARPLPPAMWPLPFISL
;
A
#
# COMPACT_ATOMS: atom_id res chain seq x y z
N MET A 1 -5.68 1.85 25.04
CA MET A 1 -4.26 2.26 25.10
C MET A 1 -4.19 3.73 24.74
N THR A 2 -3.47 4.54 25.53
CA THR A 2 -3.24 5.97 25.24
C THR A 2 -1.78 6.12 24.85
N LEU A 3 -1.53 6.74 23.70
CA LEU A 3 -0.19 6.93 23.14
C LEU A 3 0.15 8.43 23.11
N SER A 4 1.39 8.76 23.42
CA SER A 4 1.92 10.12 23.35
C SER A 4 2.87 10.27 22.16
N ALA A 5 2.91 11.45 21.56
CA ALA A 5 3.82 11.80 20.47
C ALA A 5 4.50 13.14 20.79
N ILE A 6 5.75 13.30 20.35
CA ILE A 6 6.53 14.52 20.55
C ILE A 6 6.36 15.44 19.32
N GLY A 7 6.12 16.74 19.55
CA GLY A 7 5.93 17.73 18.48
C GLY A 7 4.46 17.93 18.07
N THR A 8 4.24 18.55 16.91
CA THR A 8 2.91 18.80 16.31
C THR A 8 2.88 18.26 14.88
N PHE A 9 1.69 18.12 14.30
CA PHE A 9 1.51 17.74 12.90
C PHE A 9 0.71 18.81 12.15
N ASP A 10 0.87 18.85 10.83
CA ASP A 10 0.12 19.76 9.95
C ASP A 10 -0.71 19.03 8.88
N ASN A 11 -0.47 17.73 8.67
CA ASN A 11 -1.21 16.93 7.70
C ASN A 11 -1.23 15.42 8.05
N PHE A 12 -2.06 14.66 7.32
CA PHE A 12 -2.19 13.19 7.44
C PHE A 12 -1.77 12.43 6.16
N ASN A 13 -1.12 13.10 5.22
CA ASN A 13 -0.53 12.48 4.04
C ASN A 13 0.97 12.26 4.25
N ARG A 14 1.34 11.04 4.68
CA ARG A 14 2.75 10.67 4.91
C ARG A 14 3.65 10.71 3.66
N TYR A 15 3.06 10.75 2.47
CA TYR A 15 3.80 10.78 1.19
C TYR A 15 3.90 12.20 0.61
N SER A 16 3.47 13.22 1.38
CA SER A 16 3.64 14.61 0.99
C SER A 16 5.12 15.00 0.97
N LEU A 17 5.53 15.73 -0.06
CA LEU A 17 6.90 16.29 -0.17
C LEU A 17 7.17 17.41 0.86
N ARG A 18 6.12 17.97 1.47
CA ARG A 18 6.20 19.08 2.43
C ARG A 18 5.19 18.90 3.56
N GLY A 19 5.51 19.50 4.70
CA GLY A 19 4.73 19.43 5.94
C GLY A 19 5.21 18.33 6.87
N ASN A 20 4.69 18.31 8.09
CA ASN A 20 4.95 17.28 9.09
C ASN A 20 3.74 16.33 9.25
N PRO A 21 3.81 15.10 8.72
CA PRO A 21 2.73 14.14 8.87
C PRO A 21 2.57 13.69 10.33
N GLY A 22 1.34 13.42 10.75
CA GLY A 22 1.06 12.86 12.07
C GLY A 22 1.80 11.55 12.35
N VAL A 23 2.24 11.34 13.59
CA VAL A 23 2.82 10.07 14.04
C VAL A 23 1.77 8.95 13.91
N ARG A 24 2.16 7.78 13.41
CA ARG A 24 1.29 6.61 13.15
C ARG A 24 0.33 6.72 11.97
N THR A 25 0.52 7.71 11.10
CA THR A 25 -0.25 7.84 9.85
C THR A 25 -0.03 6.66 8.90
N GLU A 26 1.03 5.88 9.06
CA GLU A 26 1.23 4.60 8.36
C GLU A 26 0.10 3.60 8.58
N ALA A 27 -0.55 3.62 9.74
CA ALA A 27 -1.66 2.72 10.05
C ALA A 27 -2.97 3.07 9.34
N LEU A 28 -3.01 4.22 8.63
CA LEU A 28 -4.17 4.60 7.81
C LEU A 28 -4.18 3.91 6.44
N TYR A 29 -3.07 3.28 6.05
CA TYR A 29 -2.91 2.66 4.75
C TYR A 29 -2.45 1.20 4.92
N ASP A 30 -3.15 0.28 4.25
CA ASP A 30 -2.72 -1.10 4.17
C ASP A 30 -1.76 -1.30 2.98
N THR A 31 -0.82 -2.22 3.12
CA THR A 31 0.11 -2.63 2.06
C THR A 31 -0.49 -3.72 1.18
N LEU A 32 0.13 -3.98 0.01
CA LEU A 32 -0.27 -5.09 -0.86
C LEU A 32 0.06 -6.45 -0.22
N PHE A 33 1.26 -6.55 0.36
CA PHE A 33 1.75 -7.70 1.08
C PHE A 33 2.32 -7.26 2.43
N THR A 34 2.33 -8.15 3.41
CA THR A 34 2.99 -7.96 4.70
C THR A 34 4.17 -8.91 4.84
N THR A 35 5.24 -8.46 5.47
CA THR A 35 6.37 -9.32 5.81
C THR A 35 6.09 -10.11 7.09
N SER A 36 6.81 -11.21 7.26
CA SER A 36 6.90 -11.90 8.55
C SER A 36 8.21 -11.53 9.23
N ASP A 37 8.17 -11.26 10.53
CA ASP A 37 9.38 -10.99 11.33
C ASP A 37 10.20 -12.26 11.55
N ASP A 38 9.56 -13.44 11.52
CA ASP A 38 10.21 -14.73 11.74
C ASP A 38 10.83 -15.34 10.47
N GLU A 39 10.48 -14.81 9.28
CA GLU A 39 10.97 -15.33 8.00
C GLU A 39 11.42 -14.19 7.06
N PRO A 40 12.73 -13.86 7.05
CA PRO A 40 13.27 -12.79 6.22
C PRO A 40 13.03 -13.06 4.72
N GLY A 41 12.43 -12.10 4.03
CA GLY A 41 12.16 -12.19 2.60
C GLY A 41 10.83 -12.87 2.22
N SER A 42 10.04 -13.31 3.21
CA SER A 42 8.68 -13.79 2.99
C SER A 42 7.67 -12.65 2.95
N TYR A 43 6.77 -12.71 1.96
CA TYR A 43 5.69 -11.75 1.75
C TYR A 43 4.36 -12.47 1.71
N TYR A 44 3.48 -12.14 2.64
CA TYR A 44 2.16 -12.73 2.76
C TYR A 44 1.08 -11.80 2.19
N PRO A 45 0.06 -12.35 1.51
CA PRO A 45 -1.07 -11.59 0.96
C PRO A 45 -1.78 -10.72 2.02
N LEU A 46 -2.02 -9.44 1.71
CA LEU A 46 -2.87 -8.53 2.50
C LEU A 46 -4.01 -7.97 1.63
N ILE A 47 -3.81 -6.83 0.94
CA ILE A 47 -4.75 -6.35 -0.08
C ILE A 47 -4.62 -7.18 -1.36
N ALA A 48 -3.39 -7.56 -1.73
CA ALA A 48 -3.16 -8.45 -2.86
C ALA A 48 -3.48 -9.89 -2.46
N ASP A 49 -3.98 -10.67 -3.42
CA ASP A 49 -4.19 -12.11 -3.27
C ASP A 49 -2.94 -12.89 -3.69
N HIS A 50 -2.35 -12.51 -4.83
CA HIS A 50 -1.10 -13.06 -5.33
C HIS A 50 -0.42 -12.09 -6.30
N ALA A 51 0.87 -12.32 -6.56
CA ALA A 51 1.63 -11.64 -7.60
C ALA A 51 2.33 -12.66 -8.50
N ARG A 52 2.38 -12.38 -9.80
CA ARG A 52 3.21 -13.11 -10.77
C ARG A 52 4.24 -12.16 -11.35
N TYR A 53 5.44 -12.63 -11.56
CA TYR A 53 6.54 -11.81 -12.07
C TYR A 53 7.24 -12.51 -13.22
N ALA A 54 7.87 -11.71 -14.07
CA ALA A 54 8.70 -12.22 -15.16
C ALA A 54 9.92 -12.96 -14.60
N ALA A 55 10.42 -13.99 -15.29
CA ALA A 55 11.61 -14.72 -14.85
C ALA A 55 12.87 -13.82 -14.74
N ASP A 56 12.88 -12.72 -15.49
CA ASP A 56 13.93 -11.69 -15.47
C ASP A 56 13.61 -10.50 -14.54
N TYR A 57 12.50 -10.57 -13.79
CA TYR A 57 11.99 -9.51 -12.91
C TYR A 57 11.69 -8.17 -13.61
N SER A 58 11.55 -8.15 -14.93
CA SER A 58 11.25 -6.92 -15.69
C SER A 58 9.87 -6.34 -15.40
N TRP A 59 8.92 -7.18 -14.98
CA TRP A 59 7.57 -6.77 -14.61
C TRP A 59 6.96 -7.67 -13.53
N VAL A 60 5.96 -7.13 -12.84
CA VAL A 60 5.12 -7.84 -11.87
C VAL A 60 3.66 -7.49 -12.11
N GLU A 61 2.80 -8.50 -12.17
CA GLU A 61 1.34 -8.34 -12.16
C GLU A 61 0.81 -8.76 -10.79
N ILE A 62 -0.10 -7.95 -10.23
CA ILE A 62 -0.65 -8.13 -8.89
C ILE A 62 -2.16 -8.29 -8.99
N SER A 63 -2.68 -9.39 -8.45
CA SER A 63 -4.11 -9.66 -8.35
C SER A 63 -4.65 -9.15 -7.02
N ILE A 64 -5.72 -8.36 -7.05
CA ILE A 64 -6.31 -7.73 -5.86
C ILE A 64 -7.40 -8.63 -5.25
N ASN A 65 -7.39 -8.75 -3.92
CA ASN A 65 -8.42 -9.48 -3.20
C ASN A 65 -9.80 -8.82 -3.42
N PRO A 66 -10.81 -9.53 -3.98
CA PRO A 66 -12.11 -8.94 -4.28
C PRO A 66 -12.90 -8.50 -3.04
N ARG A 67 -12.50 -8.97 -1.85
CA ARG A 67 -13.07 -8.56 -0.55
C ARG A 67 -12.40 -7.31 0.03
N ALA A 68 -11.28 -6.85 -0.53
CA ALA A 68 -10.67 -5.61 -0.09
C ALA A 68 -11.62 -4.42 -0.34
N ARG A 69 -11.84 -3.61 0.70
CA ARG A 69 -12.74 -2.47 0.69
C ARG A 69 -12.10 -1.33 1.47
N PHE A 70 -12.31 -0.11 1.01
CA PHE A 70 -11.96 1.06 1.80
C PHE A 70 -12.91 1.18 2.99
N THR A 71 -12.44 1.82 4.06
CA THR A 71 -13.23 2.13 5.27
C THR A 71 -14.51 2.89 4.94
N MET A 72 -14.50 3.69 3.87
CA MET A 72 -15.69 4.27 3.26
C MET A 72 -16.17 3.30 2.19
N ALA A 73 -17.36 2.73 2.35
CA ALA A 73 -17.92 1.55 1.65
C ALA A 73 -18.07 1.67 0.10
N ARG A 74 -16.99 1.99 -0.62
CA ARG A 74 -16.91 1.95 -2.07
C ARG A 74 -16.04 0.74 -2.46
N PRO A 75 -16.56 -0.21 -3.25
CA PRO A 75 -15.75 -1.27 -3.84
C PRO A 75 -14.58 -0.67 -4.62
N LEU A 76 -13.42 -1.32 -4.56
CA LEU A 76 -12.33 -1.06 -5.51
C LEU A 76 -12.89 -1.33 -6.92
N PRO A 77 -12.98 -0.33 -7.82
CA PRO A 77 -13.41 -0.61 -9.18
C PRO A 77 -12.38 -1.52 -9.85
N PRO A 78 -12.81 -2.59 -10.55
CA PRO A 78 -11.90 -3.42 -11.33
C PRO A 78 -11.34 -2.57 -12.47
N ALA A 79 -10.02 -2.36 -12.45
CA ALA A 79 -9.21 -1.76 -13.52
C ALA A 79 -9.68 -0.40 -14.07
N MET A 80 -9.03 0.68 -13.62
CA MET A 80 -8.83 1.85 -14.48
C MET A 80 -7.40 2.36 -14.29
N TRP A 81 -6.46 1.62 -14.87
CA TRP A 81 -5.13 2.13 -15.19
C TRP A 81 -5.24 2.80 -16.56
N PRO A 82 -5.16 4.14 -16.68
CA PRO A 82 -4.78 4.72 -17.96
C PRO A 82 -3.28 4.46 -18.13
N LEU A 83 -2.91 3.39 -18.84
CA LEU A 83 -1.65 3.43 -19.59
C LEU A 83 -1.91 4.26 -20.85
N PRO A 84 -0.99 5.19 -21.16
CA PRO A 84 -0.10 4.88 -22.25
C PRO A 84 1.37 4.81 -21.80
N PHE A 85 1.97 3.65 -22.06
CA PHE A 85 3.31 3.39 -22.60
C PHE A 85 4.39 4.50 -22.50
N ILE A 86 5.55 4.11 -21.95
CA ILE A 86 6.90 4.11 -22.55
C ILE A 86 7.28 5.26 -23.50
N SER A 87 8.44 5.88 -23.21
CA SER A 87 9.25 6.79 -24.04
C SER A 87 9.01 6.81 -25.56
N LEU A 88 8.83 8.02 -26.08
CA LEU A 88 9.79 8.64 -27.01
C LEU A 88 10.23 10.00 -26.43
#